data_AF-A0A974WHU1-F1
#
_entry.id   AF-A0A974WHU1-F1
#
_cell.length_a   1.000
_cell.length_b   1.000
_cell.length_c   1.000
_cell.angle_alpha   90.00
_cell.angle_beta   90.00
_cell.angle_gamma   90.00
#
_symmetry.space_group_name_H-M   'P 1'
#
loop_
_entity.id
_entity.type
_entity.pdbx_description
1 polymer ?
#
loop_
_entity_poly.entity_id
_entity_poly.type
_entity_poly.pdbx_seq_one_letter_code
_entity_poly.pdbx_strand_id
1 'polypeptide(L)' 'MNSIFLIGMPGGWEWIIIILVVLIFFGAKKIPELARGLGKGIREFKDATKEIKKDIEDSSKIEEEKKS' A
#
# COMPACT_ATOMS: atom_id res chain seq x y z
N MET A 1 29.23 18.76 13.46
CA MET A 1 29.00 17.30 13.46
C MET A 1 27.68 16.95 12.78
N ASN A 2 27.48 17.40 11.52
CA ASN A 2 26.32 17.03 10.68
C ASN A 2 26.75 16.30 9.39
N SER A 3 28.04 16.04 9.21
CA SER A 3 28.60 15.49 7.97
C SER A 3 28.35 13.99 7.80
N ILE A 4 28.16 13.25 8.89
CA ILE A 4 27.82 11.81 8.84
C ILE A 4 26.40 11.56 8.35
N PHE A 5 25.47 12.50 8.53
CA PHE A 5 24.12 12.35 7.99
C PHE A 5 24.08 12.61 6.47
N LEU A 6 25.02 13.42 5.93
CA LEU A 6 25.23 13.57 4.49
C LEU A 6 26.09 12.45 3.87
N ILE A 7 26.88 11.72 4.68
CA ILE A 7 27.66 10.54 4.27
C ILE A 7 26.86 9.23 4.48
N GLY A 8 25.84 9.25 5.35
CA GLY A 8 25.04 8.08 5.73
C GLY A 8 23.67 8.02 5.07
N MET A 9 23.18 9.12 4.49
CA MET A 9 22.14 9.02 3.46
C MET A 9 22.84 8.61 2.17
N PRO A 10 22.46 7.47 1.55
CA PRO A 10 22.89 7.19 0.19
C PRO A 10 22.50 8.42 -0.65
N GLY A 11 23.47 9.05 -1.29
CA GLY A 11 23.19 10.05 -2.32
C GLY A 11 22.35 9.41 -3.43
N GLY A 12 21.79 10.23 -4.33
CA GLY A 12 20.92 9.74 -5.41
C GLY A 12 21.57 8.62 -6.25
N TRP A 13 22.91 8.60 -6.33
CA TRP A 13 23.66 7.58 -7.05
C TRP A 13 23.75 6.25 -6.28
N GLU A 14 23.98 6.26 -4.97
CA GLU A 14 24.01 5.04 -4.17
C GLU A 14 22.63 4.35 -4.12
N TRP A 15 21.53 5.11 -4.15
CA TRP A 15 20.18 4.54 -4.30
C TRP A 15 20.02 3.71 -5.58
N ILE A 16 20.61 4.16 -6.70
CA ILE A 16 20.59 3.42 -7.97
C ILE A 16 21.34 2.09 -7.83
N ILE A 17 22.49 2.09 -7.14
CA ILE A 17 23.28 0.87 -6.89
C ILE A 17 22.49 -0.10 -5.99
N ILE A 18 21.86 0.39 -4.92
CA ILE A 18 21.04 -0.43 -4.03
C ILE A 18 19.87 -1.05 -4.80
N ILE A 19 19.16 -0.25 -5.61
CA ILE A 19 18.07 -0.73 -6.46
C ILE A 19 18.58 -1.78 -7.44
N LEU A 20 19.74 -1.56 -8.07
CA LEU A 20 20.33 -2.52 -9.00
C LEU A 20 20.64 -3.86 -8.33
N VAL A 21 21.23 -3.84 -7.14
CA VAL A 21 21.49 -5.05 -6.35
C VAL A 21 20.17 -5.76 -6.02
N VAL A 22 19.18 -5.05 -5.49
CA VAL A 22 17.85 -5.61 -5.19
C VAL A 22 17.21 -6.20 -6.44
N LEU A 23 17.31 -5.56 -7.60
CA LEU A 23 16.78 -6.05 -8.87
C LEU A 23 17.51 -7.29 -9.38
N ILE A 24 18.78 -7.50 -9.06
CA ILE A 24 19.51 -8.72 -9.41
C ILE A 24 19.07 -9.88 -8.50
N PHE A 25 18.96 -9.65 -7.19
CA PHE A 25 18.56 -10.67 -6.23
C PHE A 25 17.09 -11.08 -6.36
N PHE A 26 16.19 -10.10 -6.49
CA PHE A 26 14.75 -10.35 -6.61
C PHE A 26 14.31 -10.49 -8.08
N GLY A 27 15.06 -9.96 -9.04
CA GLY A 27 14.64 -9.91 -10.44
C GLY A 27 13.73 -8.69 -10.73
N ALA A 28 13.99 -7.99 -11.83
CA ALA A 28 13.24 -6.81 -12.23
C ALA A 28 11.74 -7.03 -12.44
N LYS A 29 11.31 -8.28 -12.65
CA LYS A 29 9.90 -8.65 -12.84
C LYS A 29 9.16 -8.94 -11.53
N LYS A 30 9.86 -9.37 -10.45
CA LYS A 30 9.18 -9.75 -9.20
C LYS A 30 8.65 -8.55 -8.42
N ILE A 31 9.39 -7.45 -8.36
CA ILE A 31 8.94 -6.21 -7.69
C ILE A 31 7.60 -5.70 -8.25
N PRO A 32 7.44 -5.49 -9.58
CA PRO A 32 6.16 -5.02 -10.14
C PRO A 32 5.06 -6.08 -10.07
N GLU A 33 5.39 -7.37 -10.13
CA GLU A 33 4.41 -8.46 -9.98
C GLU A 33 3.84 -8.51 -8.56
N LEU A 34 4.69 -8.41 -7.54
CA LEU A 34 4.27 -8.31 -6.13
C LEU A 34 3.47 -7.04 -5.88
N ALA A 35 3.91 -5.90 -6.41
CA ALA A 35 3.19 -4.63 -6.28
C ALA A 35 1.80 -4.69 -6.93
N ARG A 36 1.67 -5.33 -8.11
CA ARG A 36 0.38 -5.53 -8.77
C ARG A 36 -0.52 -6.48 -7.98
N GLY A 37 0.04 -7.56 -7.42
CA GLY A 37 -0.70 -8.50 -6.56
C GLY A 37 -1.21 -7.84 -5.29
N LEU A 38 -0.32 -7.16 -4.54
CA LEU A 38 -0.69 -6.38 -3.36
C LEU A 38 -1.70 -5.28 -3.68
N GLY A 39 -1.51 -4.55 -4.78
CA GLY A 39 -2.41 -3.48 -5.20
C GLY A 39 -3.83 -3.97 -5.49
N LYS A 40 -3.96 -5.14 -6.13
CA LYS A 40 -5.27 -5.79 -6.34
C LYS A 40 -5.90 -6.22 -5.01
N GLY A 41 -5.14 -6.89 -4.15
CA GLY A 41 -5.63 -7.33 -2.84
C GLY A 41 -6.08 -6.18 -1.94
N ILE A 42 -5.32 -5.08 -1.88
CA ILE A 42 -5.68 -3.88 -1.13
C ILE A 42 -6.96 -3.24 -1.71
N ARG A 43 -7.11 -3.22 -3.02
CA ARG A 43 -8.31 -2.67 -3.68
C ARG A 43 -9.54 -3.52 -3.36
N GLU A 44 -9.47 -4.83 -3.53
CA GLU A 44 -10.57 -5.75 -3.22
C GLU A 44 -10.96 -5.67 -1.74
N PHE A 45 -9.97 -5.62 -0.83
CA PHE A 45 -10.21 -5.45 0.60
C PHE A 45 -10.94 -4.13 0.91
N LYS A 46 -10.52 -3.02 0.27
CA LYS A 46 -11.15 -1.71 0.43
C LYS A 46 -12.58 -1.70 -0.10
N ASP A 47 -12.81 -2.31 -1.26
CA ASP A 47 -14.13 -2.37 -1.90
C ASP A 47 -15.10 -3.19 -1.04
N ALA A 48 -14.69 -4.37 -0.56
CA ALA A 48 -15.48 -5.20 0.36
C ALA A 48 -15.78 -4.47 1.67
N THR A 49 -14.78 -3.78 2.25
CA THR A 49 -14.99 -2.99 3.47
C THR A 49 -15.99 -1.85 3.27
N LYS A 50 -16.00 -1.23 2.07
CA LYS A 50 -16.92 -0.14 1.74
C LYS A 50 -18.36 -0.63 1.59
N GLU A 51 -18.55 -1.78 0.96
CA GLU A 51 -19.86 -2.43 0.81
C GLU A 51 -20.44 -2.78 2.20
N ILE A 52 -19.65 -3.44 3.05
CA ILE A 52 -20.05 -3.77 4.43
C ILE A 52 -20.44 -2.51 5.22
N LYS A 53 -19.65 -1.43 5.12
CA LYS A 53 -19.99 -0.17 5.80
C LYS A 53 -21.32 0.42 5.32
N LYS A 54 -21.58 0.34 4.02
CA LYS A 54 -22.81 0.86 3.43
C LYS A 54 -24.02 0.03 3.89
N ASP A 55 -23.91 -1.30 3.88
CA ASP A 55 -24.98 -2.18 4.32
C ASP A 55 -25.32 -1.97 5.81
N ILE A 56 -24.30 -1.75 6.65
CA ILE A 56 -24.50 -1.43 8.07
C ILE A 56 -25.20 -0.06 8.22
N GLU A 57 -24.77 0.96 7.47
CA GLU A 57 -25.38 2.29 7.54
C GLU A 57 -26.84 2.28 7.06
N ASP A 58 -27.12 1.57 5.95
CA ASP A 58 -28.47 1.42 5.39
C ASP A 58 -29.37 0.63 6.36
N SER A 59 -28.84 -0.43 7.00
CA SER A 59 -29.57 -1.20 8.03
C SER A 59 -29.89 -0.35 9.27
N SER A 60 -28.95 0.47 9.72
CA SER A 60 -29.16 1.37 10.87
C SER A 60 -30.18 2.47 10.59
N LYS A 61 -30.26 2.97 9.36
CA LYS A 61 -31.29 3.96 8.97
C LYS A 61 -32.69 3.36 8.92
N ILE A 62 -32.82 2.11 8.48
CA ILE A 62 -34.10 1.39 8.43
C ILE A 62 -34.64 1.11 9.86
N GLU A 63 -33.77 0.83 10.83
CA GLU A 63 -34.17 0.64 12.23
C GLU A 63 -34.62 1.94 12.91
N GLU A 64 -34.04 3.10 12.58
CA GLU A 64 -34.50 4.40 13.10
C GLU A 64 -35.85 4.84 12.52
N GLU A 65 -36.13 4.53 11.25
CA GLU A 65 -37.40 4.86 10.60
C GLU A 65 -38.56 3.96 11.08
N LYS A 66 -38.29 2.69 11.46
CA LYS A 66 -39.31 1.78 12.02
C LYS A 66 -39.66 2.04 13.49
N LYS A 67 -38.83 2.80 14.21
CA LYS A 67 -39.03 3.11 15.63
C LYS A 67 -39.72 4.47 15.86
N SER A 68 -39.90 5.26 14.79
CA SER A 68 -40.59 6.56 14.80
C SER A 68 -42.06 6.45 14.42
#